data_AF-A0AAV5XMB9-F1
#
_entry.id   AF-A0AAV5XMB9-F1
#
_cell.length_a   1.000
_cell.length_b   1.000
_cell.length_c   1.000
_cell.angle_alpha   90.00
_cell.angle_beta   90.00
_cell.angle_gamma   90.00
#
_symmetry.space_group_name_H-M   'P 1'
#
loop_
_entity.id
_entity.type
_entity.pdbx_description
1 polymer ?
#
loop_
_entity_poly.entity_id
_entity_poly.type
_entity_poly.pdbx_seq_one_letter_code
_entity_poly.pdbx_strand_id
1 'polypeptide(L)'
;MSEPKAETRLHRRSFLKATGVAAGTAVLGFPAVLRAQPKTFKIGVIHPVTGPLAEPGQACRLGAQMAADAINAAGGIKSKGGVRFELILGDTQTKPEGGRIEAERVVNQGAQMLMGSFDSGSTNAMVSVAQQRRVPFLVDIGAADPITANVAKSVKEGQQKVQYVYRNFP
;
A
#
# COMPACT_ATOMS: atom_id res chain seq x y z
N MET A 1 -58.14 -56.02 -27.29
CA MET A 1 -57.02 -56.26 -26.35
C MET A 1 -55.80 -55.49 -26.83
N SER A 2 -55.00 -55.03 -25.87
CA SER A 2 -53.80 -54.15 -25.94
C SER A 2 -54.02 -52.65 -26.16
N GLU A 3 -53.98 -51.92 -25.03
CA GLU A 3 -53.93 -50.47 -24.85
C GLU A 3 -52.67 -49.82 -25.46
N PRO A 4 -52.71 -48.53 -25.85
CA PRO A 4 -51.51 -47.74 -26.06
C PRO A 4 -51.01 -47.14 -24.73
N LYS A 5 -49.75 -47.40 -24.39
CA LYS A 5 -49.01 -46.74 -23.29
C LYS A 5 -48.90 -45.24 -23.56
N ALA A 6 -49.45 -44.42 -22.67
CA ALA A 6 -49.22 -42.97 -22.66
C ALA A 6 -47.88 -42.65 -21.98
N GLU A 7 -46.95 -42.03 -22.70
CA GLU A 7 -45.71 -41.49 -22.16
C GLU A 7 -45.98 -40.28 -21.25
N THR A 8 -45.52 -40.34 -20.01
CA THR A 8 -45.60 -39.24 -19.04
C THR A 8 -44.65 -38.11 -19.44
N ARG A 9 -45.13 -37.11 -20.18
CA ARG A 9 -44.40 -35.85 -20.39
C ARG A 9 -44.38 -35.04 -19.09
N LEU A 10 -43.26 -35.08 -18.37
CA LEU A 10 -43.01 -34.15 -17.26
C LEU A 10 -42.97 -32.71 -17.78
N HIS A 11 -44.03 -31.95 -17.52
CA HIS A 11 -44.11 -30.56 -17.90
C HIS A 11 -43.15 -29.73 -17.02
N ARG A 12 -42.22 -28.99 -17.63
CA ARG A 12 -41.28 -28.06 -16.95
C ARG A 12 -41.96 -27.10 -15.94
N ARG A 13 -43.26 -26.89 -16.06
CA ARG A 13 -44.07 -26.05 -15.17
C ARG A 13 -44.42 -26.72 -13.83
N SER A 14 -44.36 -28.04 -13.73
CA SER A 14 -44.61 -28.77 -12.49
C SER A 14 -43.40 -28.78 -11.55
N PHE A 15 -42.18 -28.62 -12.10
CA PHE A 15 -40.95 -28.55 -11.29
C PHE A 15 -40.79 -27.18 -10.59
N LEU A 16 -41.30 -26.11 -11.20
CA LEU A 16 -41.25 -24.75 -10.63
C LEU A 16 -42.26 -24.50 -9.51
N LYS A 17 -43.22 -25.39 -9.27
CA LYS A 17 -44.21 -25.24 -8.20
C LYS A 17 -43.85 -26.00 -6.90
N ALA A 18 -42.89 -26.92 -6.94
CA ALA A 18 -42.53 -27.74 -5.78
C ALA A 18 -41.35 -27.19 -4.95
N THR A 19 -40.65 -26.16 -5.41
CA THR A 19 -39.50 -25.56 -4.70
C THR A 19 -39.83 -24.24 -3.98
N GLY A 20 -41.11 -23.86 -3.91
CA GLY A 20 -41.52 -22.52 -3.49
C GLY A 20 -41.84 -22.27 -2.01
N VAL A 21 -41.83 -23.27 -1.11
CA VAL A 21 -42.36 -23.07 0.26
C VAL A 21 -41.46 -23.56 1.41
N ALA A 22 -40.23 -24.03 1.17
CA ALA A 22 -39.36 -24.54 2.25
C ALA A 22 -38.07 -23.73 2.53
N ALA A 23 -38.04 -22.42 2.21
CA ALA A 23 -36.89 -21.56 2.56
C ALA A 23 -37.33 -20.19 3.10
N GLY A 24 -38.45 -20.15 3.81
CA GLY A 24 -39.13 -18.92 4.23
C GLY A 24 -39.15 -18.70 5.74
N THR A 25 -38.10 -19.01 6.49
CA THR A 25 -37.91 -18.52 7.87
C THR A 25 -36.43 -18.56 8.26
N ALA A 26 -35.91 -17.42 8.72
CA ALA A 26 -34.51 -17.08 9.08
C ALA A 26 -33.69 -16.60 7.86
N VAL A 27 -33.30 -15.33 7.69
CA VAL A 27 -32.91 -14.29 8.65
C VAL A 27 -33.22 -12.91 8.03
N LEU A 28 -34.33 -12.27 8.40
CA LEU A 28 -34.61 -10.86 8.08
C LEU A 28 -34.29 -9.92 9.27
N GLY A 29 -33.37 -10.32 10.16
CA GLY A 29 -33.33 -9.79 11.53
C GLY A 29 -32.15 -8.92 11.96
N PHE A 30 -31.09 -8.76 11.16
CA PHE A 30 -29.99 -7.85 11.52
C PHE A 30 -29.46 -7.19 10.26
N PRO A 31 -29.20 -5.86 10.25
CA PRO A 31 -28.32 -5.32 9.24
C PRO A 31 -26.99 -6.05 9.44
N ALA A 32 -26.62 -6.91 8.48
CA ALA A 32 -25.24 -7.29 8.33
C ALA A 32 -24.49 -5.97 8.23
N VAL A 33 -23.78 -5.60 9.29
CA VAL A 33 -22.90 -4.44 9.25
C VAL A 33 -21.84 -4.82 8.23
N LEU A 34 -22.09 -4.46 6.97
CA LEU A 34 -21.14 -4.50 5.89
C LEU A 34 -20.00 -3.57 6.33
N ARG A 35 -19.04 -4.12 7.07
CA ARG A 35 -17.81 -3.42 7.38
C ARG A 35 -17.07 -3.30 6.06
N ALA A 36 -17.11 -2.10 5.48
CA ALA A 36 -16.27 -1.76 4.34
C ALA A 36 -14.84 -2.22 4.64
N GLN A 37 -14.22 -2.90 3.67
CA GLN A 37 -12.83 -3.34 3.81
C GLN A 37 -11.97 -2.13 4.18
N PRO A 38 -11.07 -2.25 5.18
CA PRO A 38 -10.27 -1.11 5.59
C PRO A 38 -9.46 -0.58 4.41
N LYS A 39 -9.41 0.74 4.25
CA LYS A 39 -8.63 1.37 3.17
C LYS A 39 -7.15 1.03 3.34
N THR A 40 -6.44 0.94 2.23
CA THR A 40 -4.98 0.73 2.24
C THR A 40 -4.25 2.05 2.13
N PHE A 41 -3.19 2.20 2.93
CA PHE A 41 -2.21 3.27 2.82
C PHE A 41 -0.91 2.70 2.23
N LYS A 42 -0.53 3.18 1.04
CA LYS A 42 0.64 2.66 0.31
C LYS A 42 1.90 3.45 0.64
N ILE A 43 2.97 2.74 1.01
CA ILE A 43 4.27 3.32 1.32
C ILE A 43 5.30 2.81 0.31
N GLY A 44 5.96 3.72 -0.40
CA GLY A 44 7.10 3.38 -1.24
C GLY A 44 8.34 3.20 -0.39
N VAL A 45 8.81 1.95 -0.23
CA VAL A 45 9.98 1.59 0.57
C VAL A 45 11.15 1.31 -0.38
N ILE A 46 12.10 2.23 -0.41
CA ILE A 46 13.18 2.24 -1.40
C ILE A 46 14.53 2.12 -0.69
N HIS A 47 15.23 1.00 -0.91
CA HIS A 47 16.51 0.67 -0.28
C HIS A 47 17.44 0.01 -1.29
N PRO A 48 18.78 0.09 -1.14
CA PRO A 48 19.71 -0.63 -2.00
C PRO A 48 19.70 -2.11 -1.59
N VAL A 49 18.85 -2.93 -2.21
CA VAL A 49 18.81 -4.38 -1.90
C VAL A 49 19.69 -5.20 -2.83
N THR A 50 20.28 -4.53 -3.82
CA THR A 50 21.37 -5.03 -4.65
C THR A 50 22.56 -4.07 -4.64
N GLY A 51 23.71 -4.57 -5.09
CA GLY A 51 24.97 -3.81 -5.10
C GLY A 51 25.71 -3.86 -3.75
N PRO A 52 26.71 -2.97 -3.56
CA PRO A 52 27.60 -3.01 -2.39
C PRO A 52 26.90 -2.84 -1.03
N LEU A 53 25.72 -2.21 -1.01
CA LEU A 53 24.94 -1.96 0.22
C LEU A 53 23.72 -2.89 0.35
N ALA A 54 23.71 -4.03 -0.36
CA ALA A 54 22.59 -4.97 -0.38
C ALA A 54 22.19 -5.48 1.01
N GLU A 55 23.17 -5.88 1.82
CA GLU A 55 22.92 -6.45 3.15
C GLU A 55 22.20 -5.45 4.09
N PRO A 56 22.73 -4.24 4.32
CA PRO A 56 22.04 -3.29 5.16
C PRO A 56 20.70 -2.81 4.56
N GLY A 57 20.60 -2.68 3.23
CA GLY A 57 19.34 -2.34 2.58
C GLY A 57 18.25 -3.41 2.73
N GLN A 58 18.62 -4.69 2.70
CA GLN A 58 17.71 -5.79 2.99
C GLN A 58 17.25 -5.78 4.45
N ALA A 59 18.14 -5.47 5.39
CA ALA A 59 17.79 -5.34 6.81
C ALA A 59 16.78 -4.20 7.04
N CYS A 60 16.99 -3.02 6.44
CA CYS A 60 16.04 -1.90 6.51
C CYS A 60 14.66 -2.29 5.93
N ARG A 61 14.64 -2.93 4.76
CA ARG A 61 13.40 -3.39 4.13
C ARG A 61 12.66 -4.41 5.00
N LEU A 62 13.38 -5.36 5.59
CA LEU A 62 12.80 -6.34 6.49
C LEU A 62 12.18 -5.66 7.71
N GLY A 63 12.86 -4.69 8.31
CA GLY A 63 12.33 -3.90 9.42
C GLY A 63 11.03 -3.16 9.06
N ALA A 64 10.98 -2.54 7.88
CA ALA A 64 9.76 -1.89 7.38
C ALA A 64 8.62 -2.90 7.17
N GLN A 65 8.90 -4.07 6.60
CA GLN A 65 7.92 -5.14 6.39
C GLN A 65 7.38 -5.66 7.73
N MET A 66 8.25 -5.97 8.69
CA MET A 66 7.86 -6.43 10.02
C MET A 66 6.96 -5.41 10.74
N ALA A 67 7.29 -4.11 10.63
CA ALA A 67 6.47 -3.05 11.21
C ALA A 67 5.09 -2.97 10.55
N ALA A 68 5.03 -3.02 9.21
CA ALA A 68 3.77 -3.03 8.48
C ALA A 68 2.90 -4.23 8.84
N ASP A 69 3.49 -5.43 8.91
CA ASP A 69 2.81 -6.66 9.26
C ASP A 69 2.27 -6.64 10.69
N ALA A 70 3.07 -6.18 11.66
CA ALA A 70 2.63 -6.04 13.04
C ALA A 70 1.45 -5.07 13.18
N ILE A 71 1.51 -3.91 12.52
CA ILE A 71 0.43 -2.91 12.54
C ILE A 71 -0.84 -3.46 11.88
N ASN A 72 -0.67 -4.16 10.75
CA ASN A 72 -1.76 -4.80 10.03
C ASN A 72 -2.40 -5.95 10.83
N ALA A 73 -1.60 -6.75 11.53
CA ALA A 73 -2.07 -7.81 12.42
C ALA A 73 -2.82 -7.25 13.63
N ALA A 74 -2.43 -6.07 14.12
CA ALA A 74 -3.12 -5.35 15.20
C ALA A 74 -4.42 -4.64 14.76
N GLY A 75 -4.89 -4.88 13.53
CA GLY A 75 -6.12 -4.31 12.98
C GLY A 75 -5.93 -2.99 12.21
N GLY A 76 -4.69 -2.63 11.88
CA GLY A 76 -4.36 -1.39 11.15
C GLY A 76 -4.40 -0.13 12.03
N ILE A 77 -4.40 1.03 11.39
CA ILE A 77 -4.41 2.34 12.06
C ILE A 77 -5.81 2.59 12.63
N LYS A 78 -5.99 2.32 13.92
CA LYS A 78 -7.28 2.42 14.64
C LYS A 78 -7.94 3.79 14.48
N SER A 79 -7.17 4.88 14.62
CA SER A 79 -7.69 6.26 14.49
C SER A 79 -8.13 6.63 13.06
N LYS A 80 -7.84 5.78 12.07
CA LYS A 80 -8.24 5.94 10.67
C LYS A 80 -9.20 4.84 10.21
N GLY A 81 -9.90 4.17 11.13
CA GLY A 81 -10.87 3.12 10.79
C GLY A 81 -10.21 1.80 10.37
N GLY A 82 -9.02 1.51 10.92
CA GLY A 82 -8.30 0.25 10.67
C GLY A 82 -7.52 0.23 9.36
N VAL A 83 -7.15 1.40 8.81
CA VAL A 83 -6.35 1.51 7.58
C VAL A 83 -5.12 0.62 7.65
N ARG A 84 -4.89 -0.18 6.62
CA ARG A 84 -3.79 -1.14 6.54
C ARG A 84 -2.64 -0.57 5.71
N PHE A 85 -1.41 -0.97 5.99
CA PHE A 85 -0.25 -0.63 5.17
C PHE A 85 -0.03 -1.64 4.04
N GLU A 86 0.33 -1.12 2.87
CA GLU A 86 0.85 -1.87 1.73
C GLU A 86 2.19 -1.26 1.34
N LEU A 87 3.24 -2.07 1.28
CA LEU A 87 4.57 -1.61 0.91
C LEU A 87 4.79 -1.83 -0.59
N ILE A 88 5.19 -0.76 -1.29
CA ILE A 88 5.68 -0.83 -2.67
C ILE A 88 7.20 -0.78 -2.60
N LEU A 89 7.84 -1.89 -2.92
CA LEU A 89 9.30 -2.04 -2.76
C LEU A 89 10.03 -1.49 -3.99
N GLY A 90 11.12 -0.74 -3.78
CA GLY A 90 12.02 -0.26 -4.83
C GLY A 90 13.49 -0.50 -4.49
N ASP A 91 14.32 -0.70 -5.51
CA ASP A 91 15.76 -0.97 -5.37
C ASP A 91 16.61 0.12 -6.03
N THR A 92 17.39 0.85 -5.23
CA THR A 92 18.28 1.89 -5.74
C THR A 92 19.51 1.33 -6.45
N GLN A 93 19.82 0.04 -6.26
CA GLN A 93 21.05 -0.61 -6.74
C GLN A 93 22.33 0.13 -6.29
N THR A 94 22.27 0.85 -5.16
CA THR A 94 23.36 1.71 -4.67
C THR A 94 23.72 2.82 -5.68
N LYS A 95 22.73 3.38 -6.39
CA LYS A 95 22.91 4.43 -7.40
C LYS A 95 21.92 5.58 -7.18
N PRO A 96 22.38 6.85 -7.24
CA PRO A 96 21.50 8.02 -7.19
C PRO A 96 20.36 7.96 -8.20
N GLU A 97 20.67 7.58 -9.44
CA GLU A 97 19.67 7.46 -10.51
C GLU A 97 18.59 6.41 -10.20
N GLY A 98 18.98 5.29 -9.58
CA GLY A 98 18.03 4.28 -9.12
C GLY A 98 17.08 4.82 -8.06
N GLY A 99 17.56 5.65 -7.14
CA GLY A 99 16.72 6.35 -6.15
C GLY A 99 15.63 7.20 -6.81
N ARG A 100 15.99 8.02 -7.79
CA ARG A 100 15.02 8.87 -8.52
C ARG A 100 14.00 8.04 -9.31
N ILE A 101 14.46 7.07 -10.10
CA ILE A 101 13.61 6.20 -10.94
C ILE A 101 12.60 5.45 -10.07
N GLU A 102 13.06 4.82 -8.99
CA GLU A 102 12.18 4.05 -8.11
C GLU A 102 11.20 4.94 -7.36
N ALA A 103 11.61 6.13 -6.91
CA ALA A 103 10.70 7.10 -6.30
C ALA A 103 9.57 7.51 -7.24
N GLU A 104 9.89 7.83 -8.50
CA GLU A 104 8.88 8.13 -9.51
C GLU A 104 7.95 6.94 -9.75
N ARG A 105 8.52 5.73 -9.88
CA ARG A 105 7.76 4.50 -10.12
C ARG A 105 6.77 4.22 -9.00
N VAL A 106 7.19 4.24 -7.74
CA VAL A 106 6.30 3.92 -6.61
C VAL A 106 5.24 5.00 -6.40
N VAL A 107 5.58 6.28 -6.61
CA VAL A 107 4.58 7.37 -6.59
C VAL A 107 3.53 7.19 -7.68
N ASN A 108 3.95 6.82 -8.90
CA ASN A 108 3.02 6.53 -10.01
C ASN A 108 2.14 5.30 -9.73
N GLN A 109 2.62 4.34 -8.92
CA GLN A 109 1.84 3.20 -8.44
C GLN A 109 0.93 3.55 -7.24
N GLY A 110 0.89 4.82 -6.87
CA GLY A 110 -0.01 5.37 -5.86
C GLY A 110 0.58 5.37 -4.45
N ALA A 111 1.90 5.29 -4.25
CA ALA A 111 2.48 5.51 -2.93
C ALA A 111 2.09 6.89 -2.39
N GLN A 112 1.58 6.94 -1.16
CA GLN A 112 1.20 8.17 -0.47
C GLN A 112 2.31 8.72 0.43
N MET A 113 3.36 7.93 0.63
CA MET A 113 4.56 8.28 1.37
C MET A 113 5.75 7.53 0.78
N LEU A 114 6.93 8.14 0.85
CA LEU A 114 8.21 7.49 0.61
C LEU A 114 8.94 7.23 1.93
N MET A 115 9.69 6.13 1.99
CA MET A 115 10.59 5.76 3.07
C MET A 115 11.89 5.22 2.47
N GLY A 116 13.03 5.62 3.05
CA GLY A 116 14.35 5.24 2.58
C GLY A 116 15.27 6.46 2.40
N SER A 117 16.43 6.36 1.77
CA SER A 117 17.17 5.13 1.52
C SER A 117 18.36 5.04 2.49
N PHE A 118 19.19 4.01 2.31
CA PHE A 118 20.37 3.79 3.12
C PHE A 118 21.46 4.84 2.86
N ASP A 119 21.86 5.02 1.60
CA ASP A 119 22.95 5.91 1.23
C ASP A 119 22.47 7.34 0.93
N SER A 120 23.32 8.32 1.24
CA SER A 120 23.01 9.74 1.06
C SER A 120 22.78 10.14 -0.41
N GLY A 121 23.44 9.47 -1.37
CA GLY A 121 23.35 9.82 -2.79
C GLY A 121 21.98 9.46 -3.37
N SER A 122 21.54 8.22 -3.16
CA SER A 122 20.20 7.75 -3.52
C SER A 122 19.12 8.54 -2.79
N THR A 123 19.31 8.78 -1.50
CA THR A 123 18.35 9.54 -0.68
C THR A 123 18.17 10.97 -1.21
N ASN A 124 19.26 11.67 -1.53
CA ASN A 124 19.19 13.02 -2.06
C ASN A 124 18.52 13.07 -3.44
N ALA A 125 18.70 12.05 -4.28
CA ALA A 125 18.05 11.96 -5.59
C ALA A 125 16.52 11.80 -5.49
N MET A 126 16.00 11.25 -4.39
CA MET A 126 14.57 11.11 -4.13
C MET A 126 13.89 12.41 -3.65
N VAL A 127 14.66 13.35 -3.09
CA VAL A 127 14.15 14.61 -2.50
C VAL A 127 13.35 15.44 -3.50
N SER A 128 13.85 15.58 -4.73
CA SER A 128 13.19 16.35 -5.77
C SER A 128 11.83 15.74 -6.14
N VAL A 129 11.76 14.41 -6.23
CA VAL A 129 10.52 13.68 -6.50
C VAL A 129 9.51 13.91 -5.38
N ALA A 130 9.93 13.75 -4.11
CA ALA A 130 9.06 13.98 -2.95
C ALA A 130 8.48 15.40 -2.94
N GLN A 131 9.32 16.41 -3.17
CA GLN A 131 8.92 17.81 -3.20
C GLN A 131 7.99 18.16 -4.36
N GLN A 132 8.35 17.75 -5.58
CA GLN A 132 7.56 18.03 -6.78
C GLN A 132 6.21 17.30 -6.77
N ARG A 133 6.20 16.05 -6.30
CA ARG A 133 4.99 15.23 -6.22
C ARG A 133 4.16 15.50 -4.96
N ARG A 134 4.68 16.30 -4.02
CA ARG A 134 4.03 16.61 -2.74
C ARG A 134 3.73 15.35 -1.92
N VAL A 135 4.66 14.40 -1.95
CA VAL A 135 4.58 13.13 -1.23
C VAL A 135 5.55 13.20 -0.05
N PRO A 136 5.09 13.03 1.20
CA PRO A 136 5.98 12.99 2.35
C PRO A 136 7.04 11.91 2.19
N PHE A 137 8.27 12.24 2.53
CA PHE A 137 9.44 11.37 2.45
C PHE A 137 10.13 11.32 3.81
N LEU A 138 10.11 10.14 4.42
CA LEU A 138 10.83 9.87 5.67
C LEU A 138 12.16 9.17 5.35
N VAL A 139 13.24 9.89 5.60
CA VAL A 139 14.60 9.40 5.51
C VAL A 139 14.94 8.61 6.75
N ASP A 140 15.21 7.31 6.57
CA ASP A 140 15.43 6.36 7.65
C ASP A 140 16.90 6.10 8.00
N ILE A 141 17.83 6.36 7.08
CA ILE A 141 19.28 6.21 7.31
C ILE A 141 20.12 7.32 6.66
N GLY A 142 19.83 7.74 5.43
CA GLY A 142 20.64 8.73 4.71
C GLY A 142 20.99 9.98 5.55
N ALA A 143 22.29 10.19 5.81
CA ALA A 143 22.74 11.07 6.89
C ALA A 143 23.32 12.42 6.43
N ALA A 144 23.51 12.65 5.13
CA ALA A 144 24.06 13.93 4.67
C ALA A 144 23.11 15.10 5.00
N ASP A 145 23.59 16.07 5.78
CA ASP A 145 22.82 17.26 6.20
C ASP A 145 22.10 18.00 5.07
N PRO A 146 22.69 18.15 3.85
CA PRO A 146 22.01 18.82 2.76
C PRO A 146 20.65 18.21 2.38
N ILE A 147 20.40 16.93 2.68
CA ILE A 147 19.15 16.23 2.35
C ILE A 147 17.93 16.96 2.94
N THR A 148 18.01 17.36 4.21
CA THR A 148 16.93 18.07 4.91
C THR A 148 17.20 19.57 5.02
N ALA A 149 18.46 19.98 5.17
CA ALA A 149 18.82 21.39 5.35
C ALA A 149 18.48 22.25 4.11
N ASN A 150 18.73 21.73 2.90
CA ASN A 150 18.41 22.47 1.68
C ASN A 150 16.91 22.67 1.51
N VAL A 151 16.11 21.64 1.81
CA VAL A 151 14.65 21.72 1.80
C VAL A 151 14.16 22.75 2.81
N ALA A 152 14.62 22.69 4.05
CA ALA A 152 14.22 23.62 5.09
C ALA A 152 14.59 25.07 4.72
N LYS A 153 15.79 25.27 4.16
CA LYS A 153 16.25 26.57 3.65
C LYS A 153 15.33 27.08 2.53
N SER A 154 15.02 26.26 1.52
CA SER A 154 14.13 26.66 0.42
C SER A 154 12.72 27.02 0.91
N VAL A 155 12.22 26.35 1.95
CA VAL A 155 10.94 26.73 2.58
C VAL A 155 11.03 28.06 3.30
N LYS A 156 12.10 28.28 4.08
CA LYS A 156 12.34 29.55 4.79
C LYS A 156 12.50 30.73 3.83
N GLU A 157 13.13 30.51 2.68
CA GLU A 157 13.35 31.51 1.63
C GLU A 157 12.14 31.71 0.71
N GLY A 158 11.02 30.98 0.94
CA GLY A 158 9.80 31.08 0.14
C GLY A 158 9.90 30.45 -1.25
N GLN A 159 10.99 29.76 -1.57
CA GLN A 159 11.18 29.03 -2.83
C GLN A 159 10.30 27.76 -2.88
N GLN A 160 10.00 27.18 -1.73
CA GLN A 160 9.07 26.06 -1.57
C GLN A 160 8.01 26.42 -0.53
N LYS A 161 6.75 26.05 -0.78
CA LYS A 161 5.65 26.36 0.15
C LYS A 161 5.63 25.42 1.37
N VAL A 162 6.01 24.16 1.19
CA VAL A 162 5.85 23.10 2.19
C VAL A 162 7.08 22.20 2.17
N GLN A 163 7.51 21.77 3.35
CA GLN A 163 8.53 20.74 3.51
C GLN A 163 7.89 19.36 3.40
N TYR A 164 8.38 18.52 2.48
CA TYR A 164 7.94 17.13 2.35
C TYR A 164 9.00 16.12 2.77
N VAL A 165 10.21 16.55 3.13
CA VAL A 165 11.33 15.66 3.48
C VAL A 165 11.67 15.78 4.95
N TYR A 166 11.69 14.65 5.64
CA TYR A 166 11.95 14.53 7.08
C TYR A 166 12.96 13.41 7.33
N ARG A 167 13.74 13.48 8.40
CA ARG A 167 14.73 12.47 8.76
C ARG A 167 14.56 12.07 10.22
N ASN A 168 14.57 10.77 10.53
CA ASN A 168 14.61 10.26 11.90
C ASN A 168 16.02 9.76 12.32
N PHE A 169 16.88 9.46 11.34
CA PHE A 169 18.28 9.15 11.57
C PHE A 169 19.04 10.44 11.95
N PRO A 170 19.92 10.41 12.96
CA PRO A 170 20.68 11.59 13.37
C PRO A 170 21.51 12.18 12.23
#